data_AF-A0AAV5TDT9-F1
#
_entry.id   AF-A0AAV5TDT9-F1
#
_cell.length_a   1.000
_cell.length_b   1.000
_cell.length_c   1.000
_cell.angle_alpha   90.00
_cell.angle_beta   90.00
_cell.angle_gamma   90.00
#
_symmetry.space_group_name_H-M   'P 1'
#
loop_
_entity.id
_entity.type
_entity.pdbx_description
1 polymer ?
#
loop_
_entity_poly.entity_id
_entity_poly.type
_entity_poly.pdbx_seq_one_letter_code
_entity_poly.pdbx_strand_id
1 'polypeptide(L)'
;LTASINCDGDGSSDMWRTLSKIKMNFHHTFGRTILGRHQVSHSFASWKGNSNKCDLPSGYTRFVDDYYDYRPIEAVVAIETESESFNRQPIIDAKSSIHDVILVLEGQKFPVNKKMLSAQSSYFNSLFYGDFKESKQEEIEIKETDPEDFHELLKMMHGESTEPTTVENAIRYLMMADKFDLIHIVKDRIENFLLSTDLISIHRKFLIAEENKLEILKSEVLRLCKKMENLWALKESS
;
A
#
# COMPACT_ATOMS: atom_id res chain seq x y z
N LEU A 1 -11.65 -11.46 27.21
CA LEU A 1 -11.94 -11.17 25.80
C LEU A 1 -11.20 -9.91 25.41
N THR A 2 -10.48 -9.93 24.29
CA THR A 2 -9.83 -8.75 23.71
C THR A 2 -10.47 -8.54 22.35
N ALA A 3 -11.08 -7.38 22.13
CA ALA A 3 -11.69 -7.02 20.86
C ALA A 3 -10.72 -6.11 20.09
N SER A 4 -10.69 -6.23 18.77
CA SER A 4 -9.84 -5.40 17.91
C SER A 4 -10.59 -4.96 16.66
N ILE A 5 -10.30 -3.75 16.20
CA ILE A 5 -10.78 -3.22 14.93
C ILE A 5 -9.67 -3.40 13.90
N ASN A 6 -9.96 -4.09 12.81
CA ASN A 6 -9.08 -4.19 11.66
C ASN A 6 -9.61 -3.30 10.54
N CYS A 7 -8.73 -2.57 9.89
CA CYS A 7 -9.03 -1.74 8.74
C CYS A 7 -8.32 -2.33 7.51
N ASP A 8 -9.08 -2.64 6.46
CA ASP A 8 -8.53 -3.13 5.20
C ASP A 8 -8.78 -2.12 4.08
N GLY A 9 -7.92 -2.15 3.06
CA GLY A 9 -8.07 -1.30 1.89
C GLY A 9 -9.27 -1.70 1.04
N ASP A 10 -9.76 -0.77 0.22
CA ASP A 10 -10.88 -1.01 -0.72
C ASP A 10 -10.48 -1.80 -1.98
N GLY A 11 -9.21 -2.20 -2.07
CA GLY A 11 -8.63 -2.91 -3.22
C GLY A 11 -8.35 -2.02 -4.44
N SER A 12 -8.62 -0.72 -4.36
CA SER A 12 -8.35 0.23 -5.46
C SER A 12 -6.91 0.76 -5.44
N SER A 13 -6.19 0.56 -4.34
CA SER A 13 -4.80 0.94 -4.15
C SER A 13 -4.08 0.01 -3.18
N ASP A 14 -2.80 -0.23 -3.45
CA ASP A 14 -1.87 -0.94 -2.56
C ASP A 14 -1.44 -0.07 -1.36
N MET A 15 -1.53 1.26 -1.49
CA MET A 15 -1.19 2.22 -0.45
C MET A 15 -2.42 3.01 0.01
N TRP A 16 -2.70 2.92 1.30
CA TRP A 16 -3.78 3.68 1.91
C TRP A 16 -3.46 4.03 3.36
N ARG A 17 -4.02 5.15 3.79
CA ARG A 17 -4.00 5.55 5.20
C ARG A 17 -5.34 6.14 5.57
N THR A 18 -5.80 5.83 6.77
CA THR A 18 -6.94 6.53 7.34
C THR A 18 -6.66 6.95 8.78
N LEU A 19 -6.98 8.21 9.07
CA LEU A 19 -7.08 8.69 10.43
C LEU A 19 -8.51 8.45 10.89
N SER A 20 -8.65 7.64 11.93
CA SER A 20 -9.93 7.25 12.48
C SER A 20 -10.07 7.73 13.91
N LYS A 21 -11.21 8.36 14.20
CA LYS A 21 -11.64 8.67 15.56
C LYS A 21 -12.65 7.62 15.99
N ILE A 22 -12.23 6.74 16.89
CA ILE A 22 -13.03 5.60 17.37
C ILE A 22 -13.64 6.00 18.70
N LYS A 23 -14.97 6.17 18.72
CA LYS A 23 -15.75 6.44 19.92
C LYS A 23 -16.43 5.15 20.36
N MET A 24 -16.21 4.77 21.61
CA MET A 24 -16.82 3.60 22.23
C MET A 24 -17.68 4.03 23.39
N ASN A 25 -18.95 3.65 23.36
CA ASN A 25 -19.88 3.82 24.48
C ASN A 25 -20.26 2.43 25.00
N PHE A 26 -20.11 2.22 26.30
CA PHE A 26 -20.49 0.98 26.96
C PHE A 26 -21.78 1.17 27.74
N HIS A 27 -22.73 0.26 27.58
CA HIS A 27 -23.99 0.27 28.31
C HIS A 27 -24.38 -1.14 28.76
N HIS A 28 -25.20 -1.21 29.81
CA HIS A 28 -25.88 -2.45 30.15
C HIS A 28 -26.97 -2.74 29.12
N THR A 29 -27.09 -4.00 28.71
CA THR A 29 -28.14 -4.48 27.79
C THR A 29 -29.57 -4.15 28.23
N PHE A 30 -29.84 -4.07 29.55
CA PHE A 30 -31.18 -3.88 30.09
C PHE A 30 -31.42 -2.52 30.78
N GLY A 31 -30.50 -1.55 30.64
CA GLY A 31 -30.63 -0.22 31.25
C GLY A 31 -29.95 0.88 30.44
N ARG A 32 -30.51 2.10 30.45
CA ARG A 32 -29.96 3.25 29.70
C ARG A 32 -28.72 3.90 30.35
N THR A 33 -28.14 3.28 31.37
CA THR A 33 -27.00 3.83 32.10
C THR A 33 -25.69 3.55 31.35
N ILE A 34 -24.99 4.62 30.97
CA ILE A 34 -23.69 4.55 30.31
C ILE A 34 -22.62 4.22 31.35
N LEU A 35 -21.92 3.11 31.17
CA LEU A 35 -20.86 2.61 32.05
C LEU A 35 -19.53 3.31 31.84
N GLY A 36 -19.28 3.74 30.61
CA GLY A 36 -18.04 4.42 30.25
C GLY A 36 -18.09 4.93 28.81
N ARG A 37 -17.37 6.03 28.59
CA ARG A 37 -17.10 6.56 27.24
C ARG A 37 -15.61 6.55 27.03
N HIS A 38 -15.18 5.97 25.91
CA HIS A 38 -13.80 6.01 25.50
C HIS A 38 -13.69 6.58 24.10
N GLN A 39 -12.62 7.32 23.87
CA GLN A 39 -12.30 7.85 22.56
C GLN A 39 -10.83 7.65 22.32
N VAL A 40 -10.52 6.98 21.22
CA VAL A 40 -9.15 6.79 20.77
C VAL A 40 -9.04 7.29 19.33
N SER A 41 -7.96 8.02 19.05
CA SER A 41 -7.57 8.34 17.68
C SER A 41 -6.53 7.32 17.25
N HIS A 42 -6.78 6.65 16.13
CA HIS A 42 -5.87 5.66 15.57
C HIS A 42 -5.64 5.94 14.09
N SER A 43 -4.40 5.77 13.64
CA SER A 43 -4.04 5.91 12.22
C SER A 43 -3.79 4.52 11.68
N PHE A 44 -4.70 4.04 10.84
CA PHE A 44 -4.53 2.80 10.10
C PHE A 44 -3.78 3.07 8.80
N ALA A 45 -2.89 2.18 8.39
CA ALA A 45 -2.19 2.27 7.13
C ALA A 45 -1.87 0.88 6.58
N SER A 46 -1.68 0.76 5.26
CA SER A 46 -1.21 -0.49 4.65
C SER A 46 0.26 -0.79 4.96
N TRP A 47 1.07 0.25 5.19
CA TRP A 47 2.50 0.11 5.46
C TRP A 47 2.82 0.04 6.96
N LYS A 48 2.67 -1.16 7.53
CA LYS A 48 3.33 -1.68 8.77
C LYS A 48 2.52 -2.84 9.35
N GLY A 49 3.18 -3.94 9.67
CA GLY A 49 2.58 -5.03 10.45
C GLY A 49 1.95 -4.53 11.75
N ASN A 50 0.70 -4.96 12.00
CA ASN A 50 -0.19 -4.50 13.09
C ASN A 50 -0.65 -3.03 13.05
N SER A 51 -0.28 -2.20 12.07
CA SER A 51 -0.80 -0.82 11.98
C SER A 51 -2.22 -0.73 11.43
N ASN A 52 -2.68 -1.78 10.75
CA ASN A 52 -4.07 -1.93 10.31
C ASN A 52 -4.99 -2.44 11.43
N LYS A 53 -4.47 -2.67 12.64
CA LYS A 53 -5.20 -3.22 13.78
C LYS A 53 -5.14 -2.27 14.99
N CYS A 54 -6.31 -1.98 15.55
CA CYS A 54 -6.47 -1.23 16.79
C CYS A 54 -7.09 -2.14 17.86
N ASP A 55 -6.29 -2.55 18.85
CA ASP A 55 -6.79 -3.28 20.02
C ASP A 55 -7.60 -2.34 20.92
N LEU A 56 -8.78 -2.79 21.32
CA LEU A 56 -9.65 -2.05 22.23
C LEU A 56 -9.20 -2.26 23.68
N PRO A 57 -9.37 -1.26 24.57
CA PRO A 57 -8.92 -1.36 25.96
C PRO A 57 -9.50 -2.59 26.67
N SER A 58 -8.63 -3.45 27.20
CA SER A 58 -9.00 -4.69 27.90
C SER A 58 -9.57 -4.47 29.32
N GLY A 59 -9.63 -3.22 29.79
CA GLY A 59 -9.91 -2.88 31.20
C GLY A 59 -11.36 -3.09 31.68
N TYR A 60 -12.30 -3.46 30.82
CA TYR A 60 -13.73 -3.58 31.19
C TYR A 60 -14.21 -5.02 31.41
N THR A 61 -13.33 -6.03 31.39
CA THR A 61 -13.65 -7.34 32.02
C THR A 61 -13.83 -7.23 33.54
N ARG A 62 -13.53 -6.06 34.15
CA ARG A 62 -13.63 -5.80 35.59
C ARG A 62 -14.98 -5.27 36.07
N PHE A 63 -15.96 -5.06 35.18
CA PHE A 63 -17.35 -4.73 35.56
C PHE A 63 -18.21 -5.96 35.85
N VAL A 64 -17.57 -7.13 36.01
CA VAL A 64 -18.22 -8.41 36.30
C VAL A 64 -18.18 -8.75 37.80
N ASP A 65 -17.58 -7.89 38.65
CA ASP A 65 -17.29 -8.23 40.06
C ASP A 65 -18.16 -7.54 41.12
N ASP A 66 -19.18 -6.76 40.74
CA ASP A 66 -20.18 -6.27 41.70
C ASP A 66 -21.48 -7.09 41.57
N TYR A 67 -21.55 -8.13 42.40
CA TYR A 67 -22.77 -8.80 42.89
C TYR A 67 -23.73 -9.41 41.82
N TYR A 68 -23.57 -10.72 41.57
CA TYR A 68 -24.61 -11.68 41.14
C TYR A 68 -25.35 -11.51 39.81
N ASP A 69 -24.96 -10.62 38.89
CA ASP A 69 -25.69 -10.49 37.63
C ASP A 69 -24.74 -10.41 36.42
N TYR A 70 -24.63 -11.53 35.68
CA TYR A 70 -23.89 -11.65 34.42
C TYR A 70 -24.60 -10.89 33.30
N ARG A 71 -24.74 -9.57 33.44
CA ARG A 71 -25.41 -8.74 32.43
C ARG A 71 -24.45 -8.49 31.26
N PRO A 72 -24.84 -8.83 30.02
CA PRO A 72 -24.04 -8.50 28.86
C PRO A 72 -23.87 -6.98 28.75
N ILE A 73 -22.62 -6.55 28.52
CA ILE A 73 -22.30 -5.16 28.17
C ILE A 73 -22.28 -5.09 26.66
N GLU A 74 -23.00 -4.13 26.11
CA GLU A 74 -22.95 -3.81 24.70
C GLU A 74 -22.03 -2.60 24.49
N ALA A 75 -21.23 -2.66 23.42
CA ALA A 75 -20.36 -1.57 23.00
C ALA A 75 -20.86 -1.01 21.67
N VAL A 76 -21.22 0.27 21.66
CA VAL A 76 -21.52 0.99 20.41
C VAL A 76 -20.24 1.65 19.95
N VAL A 77 -19.76 1.23 18.78
CA VAL A 77 -18.57 1.78 18.13
C VAL A 77 -19.01 2.73 17.02
N ALA A 78 -18.68 4.01 17.16
CA ALA A 78 -18.81 4.98 16.08
C ALA A 78 -17.42 5.30 15.55
N ILE A 79 -17.24 5.17 14.24
CA ILE A 79 -15.98 5.43 13.55
C ILE A 79 -16.20 6.61 12.61
N GLU A 80 -15.44 7.68 12.85
CA GLU A 80 -15.32 8.82 11.92
C GLU A 80 -13.96 8.68 11.23
N THR A 81 -13.96 8.51 9.91
CA THR A 81 -12.75 8.30 9.11
C THR A 81 -12.52 9.42 8.11
N GLU A 82 -11.26 9.83 8.00
CA GLU A 82 -10.72 10.55 6.84
C GLU A 82 -9.72 9.60 6.17
N SER A 83 -9.94 9.30 4.89
CA SER A 83 -9.15 8.32 4.14
C SER A 83 -8.41 8.95 2.98
N GLU A 84 -7.14 8.61 2.86
CA GLU A 84 -6.29 8.93 1.72
C GLU A 84 -5.96 7.63 0.98
N SER A 85 -6.36 7.56 -0.28
CA SER A 85 -5.96 6.50 -1.22
C SER A 85 -4.90 7.05 -2.16
N PHE A 86 -3.79 6.35 -2.32
CA PHE A 86 -2.71 6.75 -3.21
C PHE A 86 -2.85 6.02 -4.55
N ASN A 87 -2.42 6.65 -5.65
CA ASN A 87 -2.36 6.10 -7.03
C ASN A 87 -3.29 4.91 -7.33
N ARG A 88 -4.56 5.18 -7.63
CA ARG A 88 -5.53 4.12 -7.96
C ARG A 88 -5.09 3.33 -9.18
N GLN A 89 -5.05 2.01 -9.05
CA GLN A 89 -4.77 1.15 -10.19
C GLN A 89 -6.00 1.13 -11.13
N PRO A 90 -5.81 1.42 -12.42
CA PRO A 90 -6.88 1.27 -13.40
C PRO A 90 -7.28 -0.20 -13.51
N ILE A 91 -8.59 -0.44 -13.46
CA ILE A 91 -9.18 -1.78 -13.58
C ILE A 91 -9.02 -2.23 -15.04
N ILE A 92 -8.08 -3.14 -15.27
CA ILE A 92 -7.95 -3.85 -16.55
C ILE A 92 -8.60 -5.21 -16.38
N ASP A 93 -9.47 -5.58 -17.32
CA ASP A 93 -10.04 -6.93 -17.37
C ASP A 93 -8.94 -7.94 -17.71
N ALA A 94 -8.29 -8.47 -16.67
CA ALA A 94 -7.20 -9.43 -16.76
C ALA A 94 -7.58 -10.73 -17.50
N LYS A 95 -8.87 -10.96 -17.79
CA LYS A 95 -9.37 -12.12 -18.53
C LYS A 95 -9.32 -11.98 -20.04
N SER A 96 -8.91 -10.84 -20.60
CA SER A 96 -8.67 -10.72 -22.04
C SER A 96 -7.39 -11.45 -22.44
N SER A 97 -7.45 -12.78 -22.54
CA SER A 97 -6.35 -13.68 -22.92
C SER A 97 -5.88 -13.56 -24.38
N ILE A 98 -6.16 -12.45 -25.05
CA ILE A 98 -5.78 -12.23 -26.45
C ILE A 98 -4.45 -11.50 -26.44
N HIS A 99 -3.36 -12.25 -26.62
CA HIS A 99 -2.06 -11.69 -26.96
C HIS A 99 -2.04 -11.39 -28.46
N ASP A 100 -1.75 -10.15 -28.84
CA ASP A 100 -1.77 -9.66 -30.23
C ASP A 100 -0.41 -9.11 -30.71
N VAL A 101 0.62 -9.24 -29.86
CA VAL A 101 2.02 -8.94 -30.19
C VAL A 101 2.97 -9.71 -29.27
N ILE A 102 4.18 -9.96 -29.75
CA ILE A 102 5.28 -10.54 -28.97
C ILE A 102 6.36 -9.48 -28.76
N LEU A 103 6.71 -9.20 -27.52
CA LEU A 103 7.90 -8.43 -27.18
C LEU A 103 9.08 -9.40 -27.01
N VAL A 104 10.23 -9.05 -27.59
CA VAL A 104 11.46 -9.85 -27.51
C VAL A 104 12.51 -9.08 -26.72
N LEU A 105 12.86 -9.57 -25.53
CA LEU A 105 13.86 -8.99 -24.65
C LEU A 105 15.00 -10.00 -24.50
N GLU A 106 16.21 -9.64 -24.93
CA GLU A 106 17.39 -10.52 -24.88
C GLU A 106 17.14 -11.94 -25.47
N GLY A 107 16.27 -12.03 -26.49
CA GLY A 107 15.88 -13.29 -27.12
C GLY A 107 14.74 -14.05 -26.42
N GLN A 108 14.31 -13.62 -25.24
CA GLN A 108 13.13 -14.14 -24.55
C GLN A 108 11.85 -13.51 -25.09
N LYS A 109 10.80 -14.33 -25.30
CA LYS A 109 9.53 -13.91 -25.92
C LYS A 109 8.44 -13.69 -24.87
N PHE A 110 7.81 -12.52 -24.92
CA PHE A 110 6.71 -12.10 -24.05
C PHE A 110 5.46 -11.81 -24.89
N PRO A 111 4.50 -12.74 -24.97
CA PRO A 111 3.20 -12.47 -25.56
C PRO A 111 2.44 -11.45 -24.71
N VAL A 112 2.02 -10.33 -25.29
CA VAL A 112 1.33 -9.25 -24.57
C VAL A 112 0.13 -8.73 -25.37
N ASN A 113 -0.72 -7.95 -24.70
CA ASN A 113 -1.86 -7.28 -25.32
C ASN A 113 -1.54 -5.80 -25.54
N LYS A 114 -1.54 -5.34 -26.81
CA LYS A 114 -1.22 -3.97 -27.21
C LYS A 114 -2.10 -2.96 -26.49
N LYS A 115 -3.42 -3.20 -26.46
CA LYS A 115 -4.40 -2.28 -25.88
C LYS A 115 -4.20 -2.13 -24.37
N MET A 116 -3.94 -3.23 -23.67
CA MET A 116 -3.69 -3.24 -22.23
C MET A 116 -2.46 -2.41 -21.86
N LEU A 117 -1.32 -2.69 -22.50
CA LEU A 117 -0.07 -1.97 -22.24
C LEU A 117 -0.20 -0.48 -22.63
N SER A 118 -0.81 -0.20 -23.78
CA SER A 118 -1.02 1.18 -24.24
C SER A 118 -1.94 2.00 -23.35
N ALA A 119 -2.93 1.36 -22.72
CA ALA A 119 -3.82 2.04 -21.78
C ALA A 119 -3.10 2.48 -20.50
N GLN A 120 -1.96 1.84 -20.17
CA GLN A 120 -1.17 2.13 -18.97
C GLN A 120 0.09 2.92 -19.24
N SER A 121 0.60 2.93 -20.46
CA SER A 121 1.92 3.46 -20.78
C SER A 121 1.88 4.22 -22.09
N SER A 122 2.28 5.50 -22.03
CA SER A 122 2.42 6.30 -23.24
C SER A 122 3.55 5.79 -24.15
N TYR A 123 4.58 5.17 -23.56
CA TYR A 123 5.64 4.48 -24.29
C TYR A 123 5.06 3.35 -25.16
N PHE A 124 4.31 2.43 -24.55
CA PHE A 124 3.73 1.30 -25.29
C PHE A 124 2.67 1.74 -26.28
N ASN A 125 1.88 2.77 -25.94
CA ASN A 125 0.94 3.37 -26.88
C ASN A 125 1.65 3.89 -28.14
N SER A 126 2.77 4.59 -27.96
CA SER A 126 3.58 5.11 -29.06
C SER A 126 4.26 3.98 -29.84
N LEU A 127 4.74 2.94 -29.15
CA LEU A 127 5.38 1.77 -29.77
C LEU A 127 4.41 1.00 -30.67
N PHE A 128 3.18 0.78 -30.21
CA PHE A 128 2.21 -0.09 -30.90
C PHE A 128 1.34 0.64 -31.91
N TYR A 129 1.02 1.91 -31.67
CA TYR A 129 0.08 2.68 -32.50
C TYR A 129 0.69 3.96 -33.10
N GLY A 130 1.97 4.23 -32.86
CA GLY A 130 2.68 5.33 -33.52
C GLY A 130 3.14 4.98 -34.93
N ASP A 131 3.71 5.96 -35.63
CA ASP A 131 4.14 5.83 -37.04
C ASP A 131 5.53 5.18 -37.21
N PHE A 132 5.95 4.36 -36.25
CA PHE A 132 7.23 3.65 -36.28
C PHE A 132 7.13 2.35 -37.08
N LYS A 133 8.26 1.80 -37.54
CA LYS A 133 8.26 0.52 -38.29
C LYS A 133 7.82 -0.63 -37.40
N GLU A 134 8.16 -0.54 -36.12
CA GLU A 134 7.88 -1.46 -35.03
C GLU A 134 6.38 -1.68 -34.84
N SER A 135 5.56 -0.64 -35.02
CA SER A 135 4.09 -0.72 -34.87
C SER A 135 3.43 -1.78 -35.78
N LYS A 136 4.06 -2.07 -36.92
CA LYS A 136 3.58 -3.00 -37.95
C LYS A 136 4.14 -4.42 -37.79
N GLN A 137 5.01 -4.65 -36.81
CA GLN A 137 5.62 -5.95 -36.56
C GLN A 137 4.78 -6.81 -35.62
N GLU A 138 4.82 -8.12 -35.83
CA GLU A 138 4.24 -9.12 -34.92
C GLU A 138 5.17 -9.43 -33.74
N GLU A 139 6.49 -9.33 -33.96
CA GLU A 139 7.52 -9.43 -32.93
C GLU A 139 8.33 -8.13 -32.88
N ILE A 140 8.42 -7.51 -31.71
CA ILE A 140 9.12 -6.24 -31.49
C ILE A 140 10.26 -6.47 -30.50
N GLU A 141 11.49 -6.17 -30.91
CA GLU A 141 12.66 -6.27 -30.04
C GLU A 141 12.77 -5.04 -29.13
N ILE A 142 12.84 -5.26 -27.82
CA ILE A 142 13.11 -4.22 -26.82
C ILE A 142 14.51 -4.46 -26.27
N LYS A 143 15.42 -3.51 -26.52
CA LYS A 143 16.83 -3.60 -26.12
C LYS A 143 17.05 -3.06 -24.71
N GLU A 144 18.18 -3.47 -24.12
CA GLU A 144 18.67 -3.00 -22.81
C GLU A 144 17.61 -3.13 -21.71
N THR A 145 16.90 -4.27 -21.71
CA THR A 145 15.86 -4.57 -20.72
C THR A 145 16.05 -5.99 -20.25
N ASP A 146 16.29 -6.13 -18.96
CA ASP A 146 16.37 -7.42 -18.28
C ASP A 146 15.01 -8.14 -18.38
N PRO A 147 14.95 -9.35 -18.97
CA PRO A 147 13.70 -10.10 -19.14
C PRO A 147 13.01 -10.45 -17.81
N GLU A 148 13.78 -10.74 -16.78
CA GLU A 148 13.28 -11.15 -15.47
C GLU A 148 12.61 -9.97 -14.73
N ASP A 149 13.25 -8.81 -14.70
CA ASP A 149 12.67 -7.59 -14.15
C ASP A 149 11.43 -7.15 -14.96
N PHE A 150 11.42 -7.33 -16.29
CA PHE A 150 10.25 -7.03 -17.13
C PHE A 150 9.07 -7.98 -16.86
N HIS A 151 9.36 -9.26 -16.61
CA HIS A 151 8.35 -10.24 -16.24
C HIS A 151 7.64 -9.86 -14.93
N GLU A 152 8.40 -9.42 -13.93
CA GLU A 152 7.84 -8.96 -12.66
C GLU A 152 6.99 -7.69 -12.84
N LEU A 153 7.41 -6.76 -13.70
CA LEU A 153 6.60 -5.58 -14.04
C LEU A 153 5.26 -5.96 -14.69
N LEU A 154 5.25 -6.95 -15.60
CA LEU A 154 4.01 -7.44 -16.19
C LEU A 154 3.07 -8.06 -15.15
N LYS A 155 3.59 -8.84 -14.19
CA LYS A 155 2.78 -9.38 -13.09
C LYS A 155 2.12 -8.27 -12.27
N MET A 156 2.89 -7.22 -11.94
CA MET A 156 2.36 -6.05 -11.22
C MET A 156 1.24 -5.38 -12.01
N MET A 157 1.40 -5.22 -13.32
CA MET A 157 0.36 -4.68 -14.20
C MET A 157 -0.90 -5.55 -14.26
N HIS A 158 -0.76 -6.87 -14.15
CA HIS A 158 -1.88 -7.80 -14.10
C HIS A 158 -2.59 -7.84 -12.73
N GLY A 159 -2.14 -7.02 -11.78
CA GLY A 159 -2.69 -6.98 -10.42
C GLY A 159 -2.27 -8.18 -9.57
N GLU A 160 -1.28 -8.96 -10.00
CA GLU A 160 -0.71 -9.99 -9.16
C GLU A 160 0.01 -9.34 -7.98
N SER A 161 -0.12 -9.90 -6.78
CA SER A 161 0.53 -9.38 -5.58
C SER A 161 2.00 -9.79 -5.56
N THR A 162 2.82 -9.16 -6.39
CA THR A 162 4.27 -9.29 -6.37
C THR A 162 4.88 -8.13 -5.59
N GLU A 163 5.59 -8.47 -4.52
CA GLU A 163 6.38 -7.51 -3.74
C GLU A 163 7.87 -7.66 -4.10
N PRO A 164 8.64 -6.57 -4.11
CA PRO A 164 10.09 -6.65 -4.19
C PRO A 164 10.65 -7.50 -3.04
N THR A 165 11.59 -8.38 -3.34
CA THR A 165 12.26 -9.21 -2.32
C THR A 165 13.46 -8.51 -1.70
N THR A 166 14.09 -7.59 -2.42
CA THR A 166 15.27 -6.83 -2.01
C THR A 166 15.12 -5.36 -2.35
N VAL A 167 15.92 -4.51 -1.71
CA VAL A 167 15.96 -3.07 -2.00
C VAL A 167 16.49 -2.82 -3.42
N GLU A 168 17.43 -3.63 -3.86
CA GLU A 168 17.99 -3.58 -5.20
C GLU A 168 16.93 -3.90 -6.25
N ASN A 169 16.11 -4.94 -6.04
CA ASN A 169 15.00 -5.27 -6.93
C ASN A 169 14.00 -4.11 -7.00
N ALA A 170 13.65 -3.52 -5.85
CA ALA A 170 12.76 -2.36 -5.81
C ALA A 170 13.31 -1.20 -6.66
N ILE A 171 14.60 -0.88 -6.55
CA ILE A 171 15.22 0.18 -7.34
C ILE A 171 15.21 -0.17 -8.83
N ARG A 172 15.56 -1.41 -9.22
CA ARG A 172 15.52 -1.83 -10.63
C ARG A 172 14.11 -1.74 -11.22
N TYR A 173 13.08 -2.13 -10.46
CA TYR A 173 11.69 -1.98 -10.88
C TYR A 173 11.28 -0.51 -11.08
N LEU A 174 11.72 0.41 -10.21
CA LEU A 174 11.51 1.85 -10.42
C LEU A 174 12.15 2.34 -11.72
N MET A 175 13.41 1.97 -11.96
CA MET A 175 14.13 2.37 -13.18
C MET A 175 13.46 1.83 -14.43
N MET A 176 13.02 0.57 -14.40
CA MET A 176 12.33 -0.05 -15.53
C MET A 176 10.94 0.54 -15.77
N ALA A 177 10.20 0.82 -14.69
CA ALA A 177 8.91 1.46 -14.78
C ALA A 177 9.03 2.90 -15.31
N ASP A 178 10.05 3.65 -14.92
CA ASP A 178 10.33 4.98 -15.49
C ASP A 178 10.63 4.89 -16.99
N LYS A 179 11.47 3.92 -17.41
CA LYS A 179 11.78 3.65 -18.83
C LYS A 179 10.53 3.43 -19.68
N PHE A 180 9.55 2.70 -19.15
CA PHE A 180 8.33 2.34 -19.86
C PHE A 180 7.12 3.22 -19.52
N ASP A 181 7.30 4.34 -18.80
CA ASP A 181 6.19 5.20 -18.37
C ASP A 181 5.08 4.43 -17.61
N LEU A 182 5.51 3.63 -16.63
CA LEU A 182 4.69 2.75 -15.79
C LEU A 182 4.93 3.01 -14.28
N ILE A 183 5.52 4.15 -13.93
CA ILE A 183 5.92 4.44 -12.55
C ILE A 183 4.73 4.36 -11.58
N HIS A 184 3.52 4.75 -12.01
CA HIS A 184 2.30 4.70 -11.18
C HIS A 184 1.88 3.28 -10.80
N ILE A 185 2.28 2.25 -11.55
CA ILE A 185 1.97 0.85 -11.25
C ILE A 185 2.82 0.34 -10.09
N VAL A 186 4.10 0.72 -10.06
CA VAL A 186 5.08 0.16 -9.12
C VAL A 186 5.31 1.00 -7.88
N LYS A 187 5.07 2.32 -7.98
CA LYS A 187 5.47 3.30 -6.97
C LYS A 187 4.91 2.97 -5.60
N ASP A 188 3.61 2.73 -5.51
CA ASP A 188 2.93 2.47 -4.23
C ASP A 188 3.44 1.19 -3.57
N ARG A 189 3.62 0.12 -4.35
CA ARG A 189 4.15 -1.16 -3.85
C ARG A 189 5.56 -1.02 -3.30
N ILE A 190 6.39 -0.27 -4.01
CA ILE A 190 7.78 -0.06 -3.64
C ILE A 190 7.89 0.85 -2.42
N GLU A 191 7.10 1.92 -2.34
CA GLU A 191 7.02 2.76 -1.15
C GLU A 191 6.53 1.97 0.06
N ASN A 192 5.51 1.11 -0.10
CA ASN A 192 5.03 0.22 0.95
C ASN A 192 6.12 -0.74 1.44
N PHE A 193 6.82 -1.40 0.51
CA PHE A 193 7.93 -2.30 0.83
C PHE A 193 9.05 -1.56 1.58
N LEU A 194 9.47 -0.39 1.09
CA LEU A 194 10.53 0.41 1.69
C LEU A 194 10.13 0.98 3.07
N LEU A 195 8.86 1.30 3.28
CA LEU A 195 8.36 1.73 4.59
C LEU A 195 8.30 0.58 5.59
N SER A 196 7.89 -0.60 5.13
CA SER A 196 7.70 -1.79 5.96
C SER A 196 8.99 -2.56 6.25
N THR A 197 10.02 -2.41 5.42
CA THR A 197 11.29 -3.13 5.58
C THR A 197 12.17 -2.57 6.69
N ASP A 198 12.74 -3.44 7.52
CA ASP A 198 13.78 -3.07 8.49
C ASP A 198 15.21 -3.30 7.95
N LEU A 199 15.33 -3.69 6.67
CA LEU A 199 16.61 -4.01 6.02
C LEU A 199 17.52 -2.79 5.84
N ILE A 200 16.96 -1.59 5.82
CA ILE A 200 17.71 -0.34 5.57
C ILE A 200 17.36 0.74 6.59
N SER A 201 18.36 1.57 6.89
CA SER A 201 18.21 2.69 7.83
C SER A 201 17.25 3.76 7.31
N ILE A 202 16.69 4.55 8.23
CA ILE A 202 15.83 5.68 7.90
C ILE A 202 16.52 6.70 6.97
N HIS A 203 17.83 6.90 7.14
CA HIS A 203 18.64 7.74 6.25
C HIS A 203 18.71 7.18 4.82
N ARG A 204 18.90 5.86 4.68
CA ARG A 204 18.94 5.23 3.36
C ARG A 204 17.58 5.26 2.68
N LYS A 205 16.49 5.06 3.43
CA LYS A 205 15.11 5.24 2.94
C LYS A 205 14.87 6.65 2.42
N PHE A 206 15.33 7.68 3.15
CA PHE A 206 15.22 9.07 2.73
C PHE A 206 15.97 9.34 1.42
N LEU A 207 17.21 8.87 1.30
CA LEU A 207 18.01 9.07 0.10
C LEU A 207 17.35 8.42 -1.14
N ILE A 208 16.90 7.17 -1.01
CA ILE A 208 16.17 6.48 -2.09
C ILE A 208 14.91 7.26 -2.47
N ALA A 209 14.21 7.84 -1.49
CA ALA A 209 13.02 8.61 -1.73
C ALA A 209 13.27 9.88 -2.55
N GLU A 210 14.34 10.62 -2.23
CA GLU A 210 14.77 11.80 -2.99
C GLU A 210 15.19 11.45 -4.42
N GLU A 211 16.06 10.44 -4.56
CA GLU A 211 16.63 10.04 -5.86
C GLU A 211 15.55 9.58 -6.84
N ASN A 212 14.50 8.92 -6.34
CA ASN A 212 13.46 8.31 -7.16
C ASN A 212 12.10 9.05 -7.08
N LYS A 213 12.06 10.25 -6.50
CA LYS A 213 10.84 11.09 -6.37
C LYS A 213 9.66 10.35 -5.70
N LEU A 214 9.97 9.58 -4.66
CA LEU A 214 9.01 8.82 -3.86
C LEU A 214 8.46 9.69 -2.72
N GLU A 215 7.47 10.51 -3.07
CA GLU A 215 6.93 11.54 -2.17
C GLU A 215 6.27 10.97 -0.91
N ILE A 216 5.61 9.81 -0.99
CA ILE A 216 4.94 9.21 0.16
C ILE A 216 5.99 8.67 1.12
N LEU A 217 6.98 7.93 0.59
CA LEU A 217 8.12 7.45 1.37
C LEU A 217 8.85 8.61 2.05
N LYS A 218 9.14 9.69 1.30
CA LYS A 218 9.80 10.89 1.83
C LYS A 218 9.01 11.51 2.98
N SER A 219 7.72 11.78 2.76
CA SER A 219 6.86 12.42 3.75
C SER A 219 6.75 11.60 5.04
N GLU A 220 6.64 10.28 4.91
CA GLU A 220 6.49 9.38 6.05
C GLU A 220 7.81 9.17 6.80
N VAL A 221 8.93 9.09 6.08
CA VAL A 221 10.27 9.08 6.69
C VAL A 221 10.52 10.35 7.51
N LEU A 222 10.19 11.52 6.97
CA LEU A 222 10.29 12.79 7.70
C LEU A 222 9.40 12.82 8.96
N ARG A 223 8.19 12.24 8.88
CA ARG A 223 7.29 12.11 10.02
C ARG A 223 7.87 11.22 11.12
N LEU A 224 8.50 10.11 10.73
CA LEU A 224 9.17 9.20 11.66
C LEU A 224 10.35 9.89 12.36
N CYS A 225 11.18 10.64 11.62
CA CYS A 225 12.26 11.45 12.21
C CYS A 225 11.72 12.42 13.27
N LYS A 226 10.70 13.23 12.94
CA LYS A 226 10.08 14.18 13.88
C LYS A 226 9.46 13.52 15.11
N LYS A 227 8.99 12.27 14.98
CA LYS A 227 8.47 11.51 16.13
C LYS A 227 9.62 11.06 17.05
N MET A 228 10.74 10.63 16.48
CA MET A 228 11.92 10.22 17.25
C MET A 228 12.49 11.41 18.02
N GLU A 229 12.86 12.49 17.32
CA GLU A 229 12.36 13.84 17.65
C GLU A 229 11.85 14.15 19.06
N ASN A 230 10.54 14.25 19.11
CA ASN A 230 9.82 14.60 20.32
C ASN A 230 10.01 13.57 21.46
N LEU A 231 10.28 12.29 21.14
CA LEU A 231 10.49 11.26 22.16
C LEU A 231 11.81 11.42 22.92
N TRP A 232 12.89 11.86 22.28
CA TRP A 232 14.14 12.14 23.01
C TRP A 232 14.03 13.39 23.87
N ALA A 233 13.39 14.45 23.35
CA ALA A 233 13.17 15.67 24.13
C ALA A 233 12.35 15.44 25.42
N LEU A 234 11.36 14.52 25.37
CA LEU A 234 10.58 14.13 26.56
C LEU A 234 11.42 13.35 27.59
N LYS A 235 12.35 12.52 27.14
CA LYS A 235 13.23 11.73 28.02
C LYS A 235 14.29 12.58 28.72
N GLU A 236 14.79 13.63 28.08
CA GLU A 236 15.77 14.54 28.70
C GLU A 236 15.14 15.52 29.69
N SER A 237 13.81 15.72 29.62
CA SER A 237 13.05 16.59 30.51
C SER A 237 12.42 15.88 31.72
N SER A 238 12.66 14.56 31.87
CA SER A 238 12.13 13.69 32.95
C SER A 238 13.25 13.21 33.87
#